data_AF-A0A1E1WAX4-F1
#
_entry.id   AF-A0A1E1WAX4-F1
#
_cell.length_a   1.000
_cell.length_b   1.000
_cell.length_c   1.000
_cell.angle_alpha   90.00
_cell.angle_beta   90.00
_cell.angle_gamma   90.00
#
_symmetry.space_group_name_H-M   'P 1'
#
loop_
_entity.id
_entity.type
_entity.pdbx_description
1 polymer ?
#
loop_
_entity_poly.entity_id
_entity_poly.type
_entity_poly.pdbx_seq_one_letter_code
_entity_poly.pdbx_strand_id
1 'polypeptide(L)'
;ESSIGSSKLDAKSISRFLKLVYEITMTLRNVINSIIHSKNNYCCLCLQSIEPPAILLQDEIFFENSAHSEEIIDMLAFLLDADSLDTLSRYSAVCEKCKDCLTKSYTFIKMCKESCEQIRKTVDTLENLSIPHINCCKSIFVCLNTKDFIKEIYYDEK
;
A
#
# COMPACT_ATOMS: atom_id res chain seq x y z
N GLU A 1 -64.01 -11.09 -10.08
CA GLU A 1 -62.66 -10.65 -10.49
C GLU A 1 -62.60 -9.14 -10.28
N SER A 2 -61.69 -8.48 -9.61
CA SER A 2 -60.50 -8.81 -8.82
C SER A 2 -60.36 -7.62 -7.85
N SER A 3 -60.54 -7.87 -6.55
CA SER A 3 -60.41 -6.86 -5.50
C SER A 3 -58.94 -6.54 -5.29
N ILE A 4 -58.49 -5.40 -5.81
CA ILE A 4 -57.16 -4.82 -5.53
C ILE A 4 -57.20 -4.38 -4.06
N GLY A 5 -56.60 -5.20 -3.19
CA GLY A 5 -56.45 -4.90 -1.78
C GLY A 5 -55.57 -3.67 -1.60
N SER A 6 -56.15 -2.54 -1.22
CA SER A 6 -55.39 -1.36 -0.84
C SER A 6 -54.68 -1.67 0.48
N SER A 7 -53.41 -2.04 0.43
CA SER A 7 -52.56 -2.15 1.61
C SER A 7 -52.43 -0.76 2.23
N LYS A 8 -53.15 -0.50 3.33
CA LYS A 8 -52.99 0.73 4.11
C LYS A 8 -51.55 0.79 4.60
N LEU A 9 -50.75 1.69 4.02
CA LEU A 9 -49.45 2.03 4.58
C LEU A 9 -49.66 2.59 5.99
N ASP A 10 -49.12 1.90 6.98
CA ASP A 10 -49.21 2.33 8.37
C ASP A 10 -48.30 3.55 8.61
N ALA A 11 -48.77 4.52 9.39
CA ALA A 11 -48.07 5.77 9.69
C ALA A 11 -46.66 5.57 10.29
N LYS A 12 -46.42 4.47 11.00
CA LYS A 12 -45.13 4.07 11.56
C LYS A 12 -44.14 3.67 10.47
N SER A 13 -44.61 2.99 9.42
CA SER A 13 -43.80 2.65 8.26
C SER A 13 -43.38 3.89 7.47
N ILE A 14 -44.30 4.85 7.28
CA ILE A 14 -44.01 6.16 6.66
C ILE A 14 -43.00 6.94 7.52
N SER A 15 -43.19 6.99 8.84
CA SER A 15 -42.28 7.68 9.76
C SER A 15 -40.85 7.10 9.72
N ARG A 16 -40.70 5.77 9.68
CA ARG A 16 -39.39 5.12 9.53
C ARG A 16 -38.73 5.45 8.20
N PHE A 17 -39.49 5.45 7.11
CA PHE A 17 -38.97 5.79 5.79
C PHE A 17 -38.49 7.24 5.74
N LEU A 18 -39.28 8.19 6.26
CA LEU A 18 -38.89 9.60 6.33
C LEU A 18 -37.63 9.81 7.19
N LYS A 19 -37.51 9.08 8.31
CA LYS A 19 -36.31 9.11 9.14
C LYS A 19 -35.09 8.58 8.37
N LEU A 20 -35.23 7.46 7.66
CA LEU A 20 -34.16 6.90 6.85
C LEU A 20 -33.73 7.87 5.72
N VAL A 21 -34.68 8.45 5.01
CA VAL A 21 -34.42 9.44 3.95
C VAL A 21 -33.68 10.65 4.53
N TYR A 22 -34.11 11.15 5.69
CA TYR A 22 -33.46 12.26 6.38
C TYR A 22 -32.00 11.94 6.73
N GLU A 23 -31.75 10.79 7.36
CA GLU A 23 -30.39 10.33 7.71
C GLU A 23 -29.50 10.20 6.47
N ILE A 24 -30.03 9.63 5.38
CA ILE A 24 -29.32 9.52 4.10
C ILE A 24 -28.98 10.91 3.56
N THR A 25 -29.96 11.82 3.48
CA THR A 25 -29.74 13.19 2.97
C THR A 25 -28.76 13.99 3.82
N MET A 26 -28.80 13.85 5.15
CA MET A 26 -27.85 14.52 6.04
C MET A 26 -26.44 13.96 5.89
N THR A 27 -26.30 12.64 5.78
CA THR A 27 -25.00 11.99 5.54
C THR A 27 -24.42 12.43 4.20
N LEU A 28 -25.23 12.41 3.14
CA LEU A 28 -24.83 12.83 1.80
C LEU A 28 -24.42 14.31 1.80
N ARG A 29 -25.19 15.17 2.47
CA ARG A 29 -24.88 16.60 2.61
C ARG A 29 -23.56 16.81 3.35
N ASN A 30 -23.30 16.07 4.41
CA ASN A 30 -22.05 16.18 5.17
C ASN A 30 -20.85 15.73 4.35
N VAL A 31 -20.96 14.61 3.63
CA VAL A 31 -19.93 14.12 2.70
C VAL A 31 -19.66 15.15 1.61
N ILE A 32 -20.71 15.64 0.93
CA ILE A 32 -20.59 16.65 -0.12
C ILE A 32 -20.01 17.96 0.43
N ASN A 33 -20.48 18.45 1.58
CA ASN A 33 -19.93 19.66 2.19
C ASN A 33 -18.46 19.47 2.56
N SER A 34 -18.06 18.33 3.09
CA SER A 34 -16.66 18.09 3.42
C SER A 34 -15.78 17.95 2.20
N ILE A 35 -16.29 17.37 1.11
CA ILE A 35 -15.63 17.36 -0.20
C ILE A 35 -15.49 18.81 -0.74
N ILE A 36 -16.56 19.61 -0.68
CA ILE A 36 -16.59 20.99 -1.18
C ILE A 36 -15.67 21.91 -0.36
N HIS A 37 -15.58 21.71 0.95
CA HIS A 37 -14.84 22.59 1.85
C HIS A 37 -13.44 22.06 2.19
N SER A 38 -12.94 21.04 1.47
CA SER A 38 -11.60 20.47 1.62
C SER A 38 -11.19 20.22 3.07
N LYS A 39 -12.14 19.83 3.93
CA LYS A 39 -11.82 19.54 5.33
C LYS A 39 -11.15 18.18 5.39
N ASN A 40 -10.03 18.08 6.10
CA ASN A 40 -9.22 16.87 6.38
C ASN A 40 -9.98 15.77 7.17
N ASN A 41 -11.32 15.78 7.08
CA ASN A 41 -12.22 14.92 7.80
C ASN A 41 -12.33 13.54 7.16
N TYR A 42 -11.66 13.27 6.04
CA TYR A 42 -11.78 12.01 5.31
C TYR A 42 -10.41 11.50 4.89
N CYS A 43 -10.24 10.18 4.98
CA CYS A 43 -9.04 9.51 4.50
C CYS A 43 -9.03 9.47 2.98
N CYS A 44 -7.91 9.88 2.37
CA CYS A 44 -7.76 9.87 0.92
C CYS A 44 -7.84 8.47 0.29
N LEU A 45 -7.52 7.40 1.05
CA LEU A 45 -7.50 6.03 0.53
C LEU A 45 -8.83 5.29 0.70
N CYS A 46 -9.44 5.36 1.89
CA CYS A 46 -10.68 4.62 2.17
C CYS A 46 -11.94 5.48 2.19
N LEU A 47 -11.80 6.81 2.06
CA LEU A 47 -12.89 7.80 2.10
C LEU A 47 -13.74 7.71 3.38
N GLN A 48 -13.23 7.08 4.44
CA GLN A 48 -13.88 7.07 5.75
C GLN A 48 -13.57 8.35 6.50
N SER A 49 -14.50 8.77 7.36
CA SER A 49 -14.27 9.94 8.20
C SER A 49 -13.10 9.71 9.16
N ILE A 50 -12.22 10.70 9.29
CA ILE A 50 -11.13 10.73 10.24
C ILE A 50 -11.59 11.49 11.48
N GLU A 51 -11.51 10.84 12.62
CA GLU A 51 -11.59 11.54 13.90
C GLU A 51 -10.24 12.18 14.22
N PRO A 52 -10.20 13.41 14.75
CA PRO A 52 -8.94 14.06 15.12
C PRO A 52 -8.15 13.26 16.16
N PRO A 53 -6.80 13.26 16.12
CA PRO A 53 -5.96 14.00 15.17
C PRO A 53 -5.86 13.30 13.80
N ALA A 54 -5.98 14.10 12.73
CA ALA A 54 -5.80 13.60 11.38
C ALA A 54 -4.32 13.47 11.04
N ILE A 55 -3.94 12.38 10.39
CA ILE A 55 -2.58 12.13 9.92
C ILE A 55 -2.46 12.76 8.55
N LEU A 56 -1.60 13.75 8.40
CA LEU A 56 -1.44 14.49 7.15
C LEU A 56 -0.54 13.73 6.19
N LEU A 57 -0.72 13.96 4.88
CA LEU A 57 0.16 13.36 3.86
C LEU A 57 1.62 13.83 3.97
N GLN A 58 1.85 14.98 4.58
CA GLN A 58 3.18 15.54 4.88
C GLN A 58 3.76 15.03 6.20
N ASP A 59 3.02 14.21 6.96
CA ASP A 59 3.57 13.61 8.18
C ASP A 59 4.60 12.55 7.82
N GLU A 60 5.67 12.50 8.62
CA GLU A 60 6.75 11.52 8.48
C GLU A 60 6.46 10.22 9.25
N ILE A 61 6.78 9.10 8.63
CA ILE A 61 6.80 7.78 9.27
C ILE A 61 8.24 7.39 9.58
N PHE A 62 8.52 7.14 10.87
CA PHE A 62 9.80 6.62 11.31
C PHE A 62 9.78 5.08 11.32
N PHE A 63 10.76 4.45 10.67
CA PHE A 63 10.89 3.00 10.68
C PHE A 63 11.79 2.53 11.82
N GLU A 64 11.34 1.52 12.55
CA GLU A 64 12.11 0.90 13.63
C GLU A 64 13.50 0.47 13.14
N ASN A 65 14.54 0.80 13.90
CA ASN A 65 15.95 0.47 13.62
C ASN A 65 16.58 1.18 12.41
N SER A 66 15.97 2.25 11.90
CA SER A 66 16.60 3.11 10.91
C SER A 66 16.55 4.58 11.35
N ALA A 67 17.58 5.35 11.01
CA ALA A 67 17.53 6.81 11.11
C ALA A 67 16.76 7.44 9.93
N HIS A 68 16.04 6.63 9.15
CA HIS A 68 15.30 7.06 7.98
C HIS A 68 13.83 7.26 8.34
N SER A 69 13.32 8.42 7.96
CA SER A 69 11.90 8.72 7.86
C SER A 69 11.50 8.84 6.40
N GLU A 70 10.22 8.66 6.12
CA GLU A 70 9.64 8.89 4.81
C GLU A 70 8.30 9.61 4.98
N GLU A 71 8.02 10.59 4.12
CA GLU A 71 6.70 11.22 4.10
C GLU A 71 5.65 10.25 3.56
N ILE A 72 4.42 10.35 4.08
CA ILE A 72 3.30 9.52 3.61
C ILE A 72 3.02 9.75 2.11
N ILE A 73 3.19 10.97 1.61
CA ILE A 73 3.01 11.29 0.19
C ILE A 73 4.04 10.57 -0.69
N ASP A 74 5.29 10.44 -0.23
CA ASP A 74 6.34 9.74 -0.97
C ASP A 74 6.13 8.23 -0.95
N MET A 75 5.66 7.68 0.17
CA MET A 75 5.21 6.29 0.22
C MET A 75 4.09 6.00 -0.77
N LEU A 76 3.12 6.91 -0.89
CA LEU A 76 2.04 6.80 -1.87
C LEU A 76 2.59 6.91 -3.30
N ALA A 77 3.49 7.86 -3.57
CA ALA A 77 4.16 8.01 -4.86
C ALA A 77 4.96 6.78 -5.27
N PHE A 78 5.51 6.06 -4.30
CA PHE A 78 6.24 4.83 -4.55
C PHE A 78 5.33 3.64 -4.89
N LEU A 79 4.10 3.61 -4.34
CA LEU A 79 3.17 2.50 -4.46
C LEU A 79 2.14 2.68 -5.59
N LEU A 80 1.80 3.93 -5.89
CA LEU A 80 0.79 4.31 -6.87
C LEU A 80 1.46 4.95 -8.09
N ASP A 81 0.77 4.94 -9.22
CA ASP A 81 1.17 5.70 -10.39
C ASP A 81 0.92 7.21 -10.19
N ALA A 82 1.67 8.02 -10.94
CA ALA A 82 1.63 9.49 -10.83
C ALA A 82 0.22 10.06 -11.02
N ASP A 83 -0.56 9.46 -11.94
CA ASP A 83 -1.93 9.87 -12.24
C ASP A 83 -2.88 9.69 -11.03
N SER A 84 -2.64 8.67 -10.20
CA SER A 84 -3.40 8.46 -8.98
C SER A 84 -3.07 9.50 -7.90
N LEU A 85 -1.82 9.97 -7.83
CA LEU A 85 -1.42 10.99 -6.84
C LEU A 85 -2.06 12.34 -7.08
N ASP A 86 -2.17 12.78 -8.32
CA ASP A 86 -2.80 14.07 -8.64
C ASP A 86 -4.25 14.12 -8.14
N THR A 87 -4.95 12.99 -8.21
CA THR A 87 -6.32 12.87 -7.69
C THR A 87 -6.34 12.85 -6.16
N LEU A 88 -5.39 12.15 -5.53
CA LEU A 88 -5.28 12.05 -4.08
C LEU A 88 -4.80 13.34 -3.42
N SER A 89 -4.04 14.18 -4.12
CA SER A 89 -3.51 15.47 -3.63
C SER A 89 -4.59 16.46 -3.18
N ARG A 90 -5.83 16.26 -3.66
CA ARG A 90 -7.02 17.03 -3.24
C ARG A 90 -7.42 16.74 -1.80
N TYR A 91 -6.96 15.62 -1.26
CA TYR A 91 -7.11 15.21 0.12
C TYR A 91 -5.75 15.33 0.82
N SER A 92 -5.76 15.76 2.06
CA SER A 92 -4.54 16.07 2.82
C SER A 92 -4.27 15.07 3.94
N ALA A 93 -5.12 14.06 4.14
CA ALA A 93 -5.03 13.18 5.30
C ALA A 93 -5.36 11.70 5.03
N VAL A 94 -4.81 10.83 5.88
CA VAL A 94 -5.09 9.39 5.97
C VAL A 94 -5.56 9.00 7.37
N CYS A 95 -6.35 7.93 7.48
CA CYS A 95 -6.68 7.35 8.77
C CYS A 95 -5.59 6.37 9.23
N GLU A 96 -5.50 6.09 10.53
CA GLU A 96 -4.48 5.19 11.12
C GLU A 96 -4.43 3.82 10.43
N LYS A 97 -5.59 3.22 10.14
CA LYS A 97 -5.65 1.91 9.45
C LYS A 97 -5.00 1.95 8.07
N CYS A 98 -5.23 3.05 7.35
CA CYS A 98 -4.68 3.25 6.01
C CYS A 98 -3.19 3.55 6.07
N LYS A 99 -2.74 4.36 7.03
CA LYS A 99 -1.31 4.57 7.34
C LYS A 99 -0.62 3.23 7.64
N ASP A 100 -1.16 2.41 8.53
CA ASP A 100 -0.55 1.11 8.89
C ASP A 100 -0.44 0.18 7.69
N CYS A 101 -1.49 0.12 6.86
CA CYS A 101 -1.50 -0.68 5.64
C CYS A 101 -0.49 -0.14 4.62
N LEU A 102 -0.43 1.17 4.45
CA LEU A 102 0.52 1.85 3.58
C LEU A 102 1.96 1.54 3.98
N THR A 103 2.31 1.76 5.25
CA THR A 103 3.66 1.51 5.78
C THR A 103 4.07 0.05 5.57
N LYS A 104 3.19 -0.91 5.89
CA LYS A 104 3.49 -2.34 5.68
C LYS A 104 3.70 -2.67 4.21
N SER A 105 2.86 -2.13 3.33
CA SER A 105 2.94 -2.37 1.88
C SER A 105 4.20 -1.76 1.29
N TYR A 106 4.54 -0.53 1.68
CA TYR A 106 5.76 0.17 1.29
C TYR A 106 7.00 -0.63 1.71
N THR A 107 7.10 -1.00 2.99
CA THR A 107 8.22 -1.79 3.51
C THR A 107 8.36 -3.12 2.78
N PHE A 108 7.25 -3.84 2.59
CA PHE A 108 7.27 -5.11 1.88
C PHE A 108 7.78 -4.97 0.45
N ILE A 109 7.25 -4.01 -0.32
CA ILE A 109 7.64 -3.80 -1.72
C ILE A 109 9.10 -3.34 -1.81
N LYS A 110 9.56 -2.48 -0.90
CA LYS A 110 10.96 -2.05 -0.83
C LYS A 110 11.90 -3.24 -0.58
N MET A 111 11.58 -4.09 0.40
CA MET A 111 12.33 -5.32 0.68
C MET A 111 12.32 -6.29 -0.51
N CYS A 112 11.19 -6.45 -1.20
CA CYS A 112 11.10 -7.27 -2.40
C CYS A 112 12.01 -6.73 -3.50
N LYS A 113 12.00 -5.42 -3.79
CA LYS A 113 12.89 -4.80 -4.79
C LYS A 113 14.35 -5.03 -4.45
N GLU A 114 14.76 -4.81 -3.20
CA GLU A 114 16.14 -5.06 -2.75
C GLU A 114 16.55 -6.53 -2.90
N SER A 115 15.66 -7.45 -2.54
CA SER A 115 15.89 -8.89 -2.68
C SER A 115 16.00 -9.31 -4.15
N CYS A 116 15.12 -8.80 -5.02
CA CYS A 116 15.18 -9.05 -6.46
C CYS A 116 16.48 -8.52 -7.06
N GLU A 117 16.94 -7.34 -6.63
CA GLU A 117 18.23 -6.77 -7.05
C GLU A 117 19.42 -7.62 -6.61
N GLN A 118 19.40 -8.17 -5.39
CA GLN A 118 20.43 -9.11 -4.92
C GLN A 118 20.43 -10.41 -5.72
N ILE A 119 19.26 -10.96 -6.03
CA ILE A 119 19.13 -12.16 -6.88
C ILE A 119 19.66 -11.87 -8.29
N ARG A 120 19.29 -10.73 -8.88
CA ARG A 120 19.79 -10.31 -10.20
C ARG A 120 21.31 -10.25 -10.21
N LYS A 121 21.92 -9.53 -9.27
CA LYS A 121 23.39 -9.45 -9.14
C LYS A 121 24.04 -10.81 -8.93
N THR A 122 23.38 -11.70 -8.20
CA THR A 122 23.84 -13.08 -7.99
C THR A 122 23.88 -13.84 -9.32
N VAL A 123 22.79 -13.78 -10.10
CA VAL A 123 22.71 -14.40 -11.43
C VAL A 123 23.75 -13.80 -12.36
N ASP A 124 23.86 -12.46 -12.44
CA ASP A 124 24.85 -11.78 -13.27
C ASP A 124 26.29 -12.21 -12.91
N THR A 125 26.57 -12.40 -11.62
CA THR A 125 27.90 -12.85 -11.16
C THR A 125 28.19 -14.29 -11.57
N LEU A 126 27.17 -15.16 -11.54
CA LEU A 126 27.26 -16.55 -11.96
C LEU A 126 27.34 -16.70 -13.48
N GLU A 127 26.65 -15.86 -14.26
CA GLU A 127 26.76 -15.85 -15.72
C GLU A 127 28.16 -15.42 -16.18
N ASN A 128 28.77 -14.47 -15.47
CA ASN A 128 30.14 -14.01 -15.71
C ASN A 128 31.21 -14.90 -15.03
N LEU A 129 30.86 -16.11 -14.62
CA LEU A 129 31.76 -17.04 -13.96
C LEU A 129 32.59 -17.80 -15.02
N SER A 130 33.80 -17.31 -15.29
CA SER A 130 34.75 -18.05 -16.10
C SER A 130 35.31 -19.24 -15.31
N ILE A 131 34.76 -20.43 -15.56
CA ILE A 131 35.28 -21.68 -14.99
C ILE A 131 36.48 -22.13 -15.84
N PRO A 132 37.70 -22.19 -15.29
CA PRO A 132 38.81 -22.76 -16.03
C PRO A 132 38.51 -24.23 -16.38
N HIS A 133 38.81 -24.61 -17.62
CA HIS A 133 38.69 -26.00 -18.08
C HIS A 133 39.74 -26.87 -17.37
N ILE A 134 39.40 -27.36 -16.18
CA ILE A 134 40.24 -28.29 -15.42
C ILE A 134 39.69 -29.71 -15.66
N ASN A 135 40.47 -30.54 -16.36
CA ASN A 135 40.06 -31.89 -16.78
C ASN A 135 40.09 -32.94 -15.66
N CYS A 136 40.48 -32.59 -14.44
CA CYS A 136 40.75 -33.53 -13.35
C CYS A 136 39.77 -33.48 -12.16
N CYS A 137 38.72 -32.66 -12.21
CA CYS A 137 37.78 -32.51 -11.09
C CYS A 137 36.46 -33.23 -11.37
N LYS A 138 35.90 -33.93 -10.36
CA LYS A 138 34.58 -34.59 -10.48
C LYS A 138 33.41 -33.61 -10.29
N SER A 139 33.61 -32.63 -9.40
CA SER A 139 32.61 -31.64 -9.01
C SER A 139 33.27 -30.27 -8.84
N ILE A 140 32.51 -29.21 -9.12
CA ILE A 140 32.90 -27.82 -8.87
C ILE A 140 31.84 -27.22 -7.95
N PHE A 141 32.29 -26.60 -6.86
CA PHE A 141 31.43 -25.87 -5.94
C PHE A 141 31.72 -24.38 -6.08
N VAL A 142 30.66 -23.60 -6.25
CA VAL A 142 30.75 -22.14 -6.33
C VAL A 142 30.11 -21.59 -5.07
N CYS A 143 30.90 -20.91 -4.24
CA CYS A 143 30.42 -20.13 -3.12
C CYS A 143 30.35 -18.67 -3.55
N LEU A 144 29.22 -18.02 -3.32
CA LEU A 144 29.05 -16.60 -3.54
C LEU A 144 28.72 -15.93 -2.22
N ASN A 145 29.55 -14.97 -1.82
CA ASN A 145 29.21 -14.10 -0.72
C ASN A 145 28.23 -13.03 -1.22
N THR A 146 27.00 -13.03 -0.70
CA THR A 146 25.94 -12.13 -1.16
C THR A 146 26.10 -10.68 -0.69
N LYS A 147 27.06 -10.38 0.21
CA LYS A 147 27.33 -9.02 0.69
C LYS A 147 28.23 -8.23 -0.27
N ASP A 148 29.26 -8.86 -0.79
CA ASP A 148 30.29 -8.24 -1.62
C ASP A 148 30.36 -8.85 -3.04
N PHE A 149 29.55 -9.88 -3.31
CA PHE A 149 29.51 -10.64 -4.56
C PHE A 149 30.88 -11.24 -4.94
N ILE A 150 31.73 -11.49 -3.94
CA ILE A 150 32.99 -12.20 -4.13
C ILE A 150 32.68 -13.67 -4.32
N LYS A 151 33.22 -14.23 -5.41
CA LYS A 151 33.09 -15.63 -5.78
C LYS A 151 34.32 -16.42 -5.35
N GLU A 152 34.09 -17.59 -4.80
CA GLU A 152 35.11 -18.58 -4.48
C GLU A 152 34.74 -19.87 -5.19
N ILE A 153 35.70 -20.44 -5.90
CA ILE A 153 35.51 -21.68 -6.66
C ILE A 153 36.34 -22.76 -5.99
N TYR A 154 35.68 -23.83 -5.60
CA TYR A 154 36.28 -24.99 -4.95
C TYR A 154 36.16 -26.20 -5.88
N TYR A 155 37.24 -26.98 -5.94
CA TYR A 155 37.33 -28.16 -6.79
C TYR A 155 37.40 -29.40 -5.89
N ASP A 156 36.63 -30.43 -6.24
CA ASP A 156 36.75 -31.75 -5.63
C ASP A 156 37.96 -32.46 -6.26
N GLU A 157 39.12 -32.34 -5.60
CA GLU A 157 40.32 -33.10 -5.95
C GLU A 157 40.15 -34.56 -5.49
N LYS A 158 40.46 -35.51 -6.38
CA LYS A 158 40.42 -36.95 -6.11
C LYS A 158 41.55 -37.41 -5.20
#